data_AF-A0A7G7MCU3-F1
#
_entry.id   AF-A0A7G7MCU3-F1
#
_cell.length_a   1.000
_cell.length_b   1.000
_cell.length_c   1.000
_cell.angle_alpha   90.00
_cell.angle_beta   90.00
_cell.angle_gamma   90.00
#
_symmetry.space_group_name_H-M   'P 1'
#
loop_
_entity.id
_entity.type
_entity.pdbx_description
1 polymer ?
#
loop_
_entity_poly.entity_id
_entity_poly.type
_entity_poly.pdbx_seq_one_letter_code
_entity_poly.pdbx_strand_id
1 'polypeptide(L)' 'MENDRTVVDHSGTSIGTATAAGDVLDHSGVRIGTVTASGDAVDTSGVRIGRLRAAAAALAG' A
#
# COMPACT_ATOMS: atom_id res chain seq x y z
N MET A 1 10.05 5.98 -13.90
CA MET A 1 8.71 6.16 -13.30
C MET A 1 8.71 5.36 -12.01
N GLU A 2 9.19 5.96 -10.92
CA GLU A 2 9.24 5.32 -9.60
C GLU A 2 7.84 5.44 -8.99
N ASN A 3 7.02 4.41 -9.21
CA ASN A 3 5.71 4.33 -8.57
C ASN A 3 5.99 3.93 -7.12
N ASP A 4 6.21 4.92 -6.25
CA ASP A 4 6.34 4.74 -4.81
C ASP A 4 5.00 4.22 -4.29
N ARG A 5 4.80 2.90 -4.40
CA ARG A 5 3.63 2.17 -3.90
C ARG A 5 3.84 1.86 -2.43
N THR A 6 4.36 2.81 -1.67
CA THR A 6 4.67 2.57 -0.27
C THR A 6 3.37 2.49 0.53
N VAL A 7 3.21 1.47 1.35
CA VAL A 7 2.11 1.35 2.30
C VAL A 7 2.55 1.99 3.60
N VAL A 8 1.74 2.93 4.09
CA VAL A 8 1.98 3.61 5.36
C VAL A 8 0.88 3.29 6.36
N ASP A 9 1.26 3.19 7.63
CA ASP A 9 0.31 3.09 8.74
C ASP A 9 -0.34 4.46 9.04
N HIS A 10 -1.24 4.50 10.02
CA HIS A 10 -1.91 5.71 10.47
C HIS A 10 -0.95 6.78 11.03
N SER A 11 0.25 6.39 11.45
CA SER A 11 1.33 7.27 11.92
C SER A 11 2.20 7.80 10.77
N GLY A 12 1.96 7.36 9.54
CA GLY A 12 2.78 7.70 8.38
C GLY A 12 4.06 6.88 8.24
N THR A 13 4.22 5.83 9.04
CA THR A 13 5.38 4.94 8.95
C THR A 13 5.19 3.97 7.80
N SER A 14 6.19 3.84 6.93
CA SER A 14 6.20 2.85 5.86
C SER A 14 6.32 1.44 6.45
N ILE A 15 5.26 0.64 6.27
CA ILE A 15 5.20 -0.76 6.74
C ILE A 15 5.45 -1.77 5.61
N GLY A 16 5.49 -1.31 4.35
CA GLY A 16 5.75 -2.17 3.21
C GLY A 16 5.52 -1.47 1.88
N THR A 17 5.49 -2.25 0.81
CA THR A 17 5.30 -1.78 -0.57
C THR A 17 4.21 -2.60 -1.23
N ALA A 18 3.23 -1.93 -1.83
CA ALA A 18 2.21 -2.60 -2.61
C ALA A 18 2.68 -2.90 -4.04
N THR A 19 2.17 -3.98 -4.61
CA THR A 19 2.39 -4.38 -6.00
C THR A 19 1.35 -3.74 -6.92
N ALA A 20 1.53 -3.93 -8.24
CA ALA A 20 0.55 -3.50 -9.24
C ALA A 20 -0.78 -4.25 -9.12
N ALA A 21 -0.73 -5.48 -8.60
CA ALA A 21 -1.88 -6.32 -8.37
C ALA A 21 -2.65 -5.93 -7.09
N GLY A 22 -2.09 -5.03 -6.28
CA GLY A 22 -2.63 -4.63 -4.99
C GLY A 22 -2.07 -5.42 -3.82
N ASP A 23 -1.24 -6.44 -3.98
CA ASP A 23 -0.67 -7.15 -2.82
C ASP A 23 0.28 -6.24 -2.01
N VAL A 24 0.22 -6.30 -0.67
CA VAL A 24 1.16 -5.60 0.21
C VAL A 24 2.29 -6.54 0.57
N LEU A 25 3.51 -6.17 0.18
CA LEU A 25 4.74 -6.89 0.48
C LEU A 25 5.52 -6.16 1.58
N ASP A 26 6.03 -6.91 2.55
CA ASP A 26 7.03 -6.43 3.50
C ASP A 26 8.41 -6.22 2.83
N HIS A 27 9.36 -5.60 3.53
CA HIS A 27 10.76 -5.49 3.11
C HIS A 27 11.42 -6.83 2.73
N SER A 28 10.92 -7.93 3.28
CA SER A 28 11.35 -9.30 2.98
C SER A 28 10.74 -9.88 1.69
N GLY A 29 9.83 -9.16 1.02
CA GLY A 29 9.08 -9.66 -0.14
C GLY A 29 7.96 -10.62 0.21
N VAL A 30 7.59 -10.73 1.49
CA VAL A 30 6.48 -11.56 1.97
C VAL A 30 5.19 -10.77 1.88
N ARG A 31 4.13 -11.37 1.33
CA ARG A 31 2.81 -10.77 1.31
C ARG A 31 2.21 -10.77 2.72
N ILE A 32 2.03 -9.58 3.28
CA ILE A 32 1.38 -9.35 4.57
C ILE A 32 -0.06 -8.85 4.43
N GLY A 33 -0.47 -8.45 3.21
CA GLY A 33 -1.81 -7.94 3.01
C GLY A 33 -2.15 -7.69 1.54
N THR A 34 -3.21 -6.93 1.35
CA THR A 34 -3.71 -6.48 0.04
C THR A 34 -4.23 -5.06 0.15
N VAL A 35 -4.10 -4.29 -0.91
CA VAL A 35 -4.59 -2.95 -1.09
C VAL A 35 -5.85 -3.04 -1.92
N THR A 36 -6.91 -2.45 -1.40
CA THR A 36 -8.17 -2.32 -2.11
C THR A 36 -8.06 -1.26 -3.22
N ALA A 37 -8.99 -1.26 -4.17
CA ALA A 37 -9.01 -0.24 -5.23
C ALA A 37 -9.15 1.21 -4.70
N SER A 38 -9.63 1.41 -3.47
CA SER A 38 -9.65 2.72 -2.80
C SER A 38 -8.28 3.18 -2.31
N GLY A 39 -7.24 2.33 -2.38
CA GLY A 39 -5.92 2.60 -1.82
C GLY A 39 -5.79 2.20 -0.34
N ASP A 40 -6.74 1.44 0.20
CA ASP A 40 -6.70 1.02 1.61
C ASP A 40 -5.95 -0.30 1.74
N ALA A 41 -4.94 -0.37 2.63
CA ALA A 41 -4.23 -1.61 2.92
C ALA A 41 -4.96 -2.40 4.01
N VAL A 42 -5.38 -3.61 3.65
CA VAL A 42 -6.02 -4.60 4.52
C VAL A 42 -5.12 -5.82 4.68
N ASP A 43 -5.04 -6.35 5.89
CA ASP A 43 -4.35 -7.61 6.19
C ASP A 43 -5.12 -8.81 5.60
N THR A 44 -4.49 -9.98 5.58
CA THR A 44 -5.12 -11.28 5.31
C THR A 44 -6.40 -11.54 6.13
N SER A 45 -6.52 -10.94 7.32
CA SER A 45 -7.72 -11.01 8.17
C SER A 45 -8.83 -10.04 7.76
N GLY A 46 -8.63 -9.20 6.75
CA GLY A 46 -9.58 -8.16 6.32
C GLY A 46 -9.56 -6.91 7.20
N VAL A 47 -8.64 -6.81 8.15
CA VAL A 47 -8.46 -5.64 9.02
C VAL A 47 -7.64 -4.60 8.29
N ARG A 48 -8.10 -3.34 8.29
CA ARG A 48 -7.38 -2.22 7.70
C ARG A 48 -6.16 -1.88 8.56
N ILE A 49 -4.97 -2.16 8.06
CA ILE A 49 -3.68 -1.93 8.75
C ILE A 49 -2.98 -0.67 8.28
N GLY A 50 -3.42 -0.08 7.18
CA GLY A 50 -2.83 1.14 6.67
C GLY A 50 -3.49 1.62 5.37
N ARG A 51 -2.77 2.47 4.67
CA ARG A 51 -3.17 3.02 3.38
C ARG A 51 -1.96 3.02 2.45
N LEU A 52 -2.22 2.71 1.19
CA LEU A 52 -1.26 2.96 0.13
C LEU A 52 -1.02 4.46 0.05
N ARG A 53 0.22 4.86 0.31
CA ARG A 53 0.72 6.18 -0.04
C ARG A 53 0.94 6.17 -1.55
N ALA A 54 -0.16 6.21 -2.30
CA ALA A 54 -0.08 6.57 -3.69
C ALA A 54 0.46 8.00 -3.69
N ALA A 55 1.72 8.18 -4.12
CA ALA A 55 2.15 9.49 -4.57
C ALA A 55 1.09 9.93 -5.57
N ALA A 56 0.33 10.94 -5.21
CA ALA A 56 -0.70 11.50 -6.05
C ALA A 56 -0.02 11.99 -7.33
N ALA A 57 0.10 11.12 -8.32
CA ALA A 57 -0.22 11.49 -9.68
C ALA A 57 -1.74 11.70 -9.64
N ALA A 58 -2.25 12.83 -9.12
CA ALA A 58 -2.29 14.06 -9.89
C ALA A 58 -2.68 13.76 -11.34
N LEU A 59 -3.79 13.04 -11.50
CA LEU A 59 -4.62 13.03 -12.71
C LEU A 59 -5.43 14.35 -12.79
N ALA A 60 -4.76 15.47 -12.51
CA ALA A 60 -5.25 16.81 -12.75
C ALA A 60 -4.27 17.45 -13.75
N GLY A 61 -4.62 17.40 -15.03
CA GLY A 61 -3.83 17.91 -16.16
C GLY A 61 -4.24 17.22 -17.45
#